data_AF-A0A960XXR8-F1
#
_entry.id   AF-A0A960XXR8-F1
#
_cell.length_a   1.000
_cell.length_b   1.000
_cell.length_c   1.000
_cell.angle_alpha   90.00
_cell.angle_beta   90.00
_cell.angle_gamma   90.00
#
_symmetry.space_group_name_H-M   'P 1'
#
loop_
_entity.id
_entity.type
_entity.pdbx_description
1 polymer ?
#
loop_
_entity_poly.entity_id
_entity_poly.type
_entity_poly.pdbx_seq_one_letter_code
_entity_poly.pdbx_strand_id
1 'polypeptide(L)'
;IAPGISSDSVGRPCYRCLFPTAPPSDAVPTCADAGVLGAMAGLVGSAMAAEALKILLEVGEPLFGHLLQFDMLESSFRRIPFSRDASCPLCGDQPSITSLREEQLPAEEIEFLDRLPRQDQLP
;
A
#
# COMPACT_ATOMS: atom_id res chain seq x y z
N ILE A 1 2.39 2.77 -25.29
CA ILE A 1 1.19 3.06 -24.49
C ILE A 1 0.75 1.75 -23.87
N ALA A 2 1.01 1.59 -22.58
CA ALA A 2 0.63 0.38 -21.85
C ALA A 2 -0.91 0.27 -21.80
N PRO A 3 -1.52 -0.84 -22.23
CA PRO A 3 -2.95 -1.04 -22.04
C PRO A 3 -3.25 -1.11 -20.53
N GLY A 4 -4.06 -0.18 -20.00
CA GLY A 4 -4.55 -0.23 -18.61
C GLY A 4 -4.46 1.06 -17.78
N ILE A 5 -4.02 2.18 -18.35
CA ILE A 5 -4.04 3.49 -17.68
C ILE A 5 -5.26 4.30 -18.17
N SER A 6 -6.47 3.77 -17.96
CA SER A 6 -7.69 4.58 -18.00
C SER A 6 -7.96 5.11 -16.59
N SER A 7 -8.41 6.36 -16.48
CA SER A 7 -8.83 7.01 -15.22
C SER A 7 -9.88 6.20 -14.43
N ASP A 8 -10.56 5.30 -15.13
CA ASP A 8 -11.66 4.53 -14.59
C ASP A 8 -11.08 3.30 -13.88
N SER A 9 -11.16 3.33 -12.54
CA SER A 9 -10.77 2.22 -11.65
C SER A 9 -11.68 0.99 -11.76
N VAL A 10 -12.67 1.03 -12.65
CA VAL A 10 -13.68 0.00 -12.85
C VAL A 10 -13.01 -1.34 -13.19
N GLY A 11 -13.18 -2.32 -12.31
CA GLY A 11 -12.61 -3.66 -12.45
C GLY A 11 -11.21 -3.86 -11.86
N ARG A 12 -10.54 -2.81 -11.37
CA ARG A 12 -9.21 -2.95 -10.75
C ARG A 12 -9.35 -3.41 -9.28
N PRO A 13 -8.54 -4.39 -8.82
CA PRO A 13 -8.54 -4.77 -7.42
C PRO A 13 -7.97 -3.65 -6.54
N CYS A 14 -8.57 -3.44 -5.38
CA CYS A 14 -8.02 -2.55 -4.35
C CYS A 14 -7.26 -3.35 -3.29
N TYR A 15 -6.57 -2.65 -2.38
CA TYR A 15 -5.88 -3.27 -1.24
C TYR A 15 -6.82 -4.19 -0.42
N ARG A 16 -8.07 -3.77 -0.24
CA ARG A 16 -9.10 -4.49 0.51
C ARG A 16 -9.63 -5.75 -0.21
N CYS A 17 -9.37 -5.91 -1.52
CA CYS A 17 -9.59 -7.19 -2.20
C CYS A 17 -8.57 -8.25 -1.77
N LEU A 18 -7.35 -7.83 -1.43
CA LEU A 18 -6.28 -8.74 -0.99
C LEU A 18 -6.29 -8.96 0.52
N PHE A 19 -6.59 -7.91 1.29
CA PHE A 19 -6.68 -7.95 2.75
C PHE A 19 -8.04 -7.43 3.24
N PRO A 20 -9.12 -8.24 3.18
CA PRO A 20 -10.51 -7.80 3.41
C PRO A 20 -10.81 -7.27 4.82
N THR A 21 -10.05 -7.71 5.83
CA THR A 21 -10.16 -7.24 7.20
C THR A 21 -8.81 -6.73 7.67
N ALA A 22 -8.81 -5.71 8.52
CA ALA A 22 -7.58 -5.29 9.19
C ALA A 22 -7.12 -6.44 10.10
N PRO A 23 -5.80 -6.73 10.15
CA PRO A 23 -5.28 -7.67 11.13
C PRO A 23 -5.51 -7.13 12.56
N PRO A 24 -5.61 -8.02 13.57
CA PRO A 24 -5.59 -7.62 14.97
C PRO A 24 -4.37 -6.75 15.29
N SER A 25 -4.51 -5.82 16.24
CA SER A 25 -3.42 -4.89 16.63
C SER A 25 -2.19 -5.59 17.21
N ASP A 26 -2.34 -6.83 17.69
CA ASP A 26 -1.29 -7.68 18.26
C ASP A 26 -0.78 -8.76 17.29
N ALA A 27 -1.25 -8.77 16.03
CA ALA A 27 -0.94 -9.83 15.07
C ALA A 27 0.52 -9.83 14.58
N VAL A 28 1.19 -8.68 14.67
CA VAL A 28 2.59 -8.52 14.25
C VAL A 28 3.29 -7.53 15.18
N PRO A 29 4.55 -7.80 15.58
CA PRO A 29 5.35 -6.85 16.35
C PRO A 29 5.56 -5.54 15.57
N THR A 30 5.76 -4.45 16.31
CA THR A 30 6.04 -3.15 15.68
C THR A 30 7.39 -3.18 14.95
N CYS A 31 7.63 -2.24 14.04
CA CYS A 31 8.95 -2.09 13.42
C CYS A 31 10.06 -1.79 14.44
N ALA A 32 9.72 -1.16 15.58
CA ALA A 32 10.66 -0.91 16.66
C ALA A 32 11.03 -2.20 17.42
N ASP A 33 10.08 -3.13 17.58
CA ASP A 33 10.27 -4.38 18.31
C ASP A 33 10.93 -5.47 17.45
N ALA A 34 10.52 -5.58 16.18
CA ALA A 34 11.02 -6.59 15.26
C ALA A 34 12.35 -6.21 14.59
N GLY A 35 12.61 -4.89 14.46
CA GLY A 35 13.67 -4.34 13.63
C GLY A 35 13.36 -4.41 12.14
N VAL A 36 13.81 -3.39 11.39
CA VAL A 36 13.71 -3.35 9.93
C VAL A 36 15.07 -3.06 9.32
N LEU A 37 15.47 -3.86 8.32
CA LEU A 37 16.71 -3.61 7.59
C LEU A 37 16.52 -2.40 6.68
N GLY A 38 17.30 -1.33 6.88
CA GLY A 38 17.23 -0.13 6.05
C GLY A 38 17.44 -0.42 4.55
N ALA A 39 18.25 -1.43 4.22
CA ALA A 39 18.43 -1.91 2.85
C ALA A 39 17.11 -2.45 2.24
N MET A 40 16.26 -3.11 3.03
CA MET A 40 14.93 -3.55 2.58
C MET A 40 14.04 -2.35 2.27
N ALA A 41 13.95 -1.40 3.21
CA ALA A 41 13.16 -0.19 3.02
C ALA A 41 13.59 0.58 1.75
N GLY A 42 14.90 0.71 1.53
CA GLY A 42 15.46 1.32 0.32
C GLY A 42 15.11 0.57 -0.97
N LEU A 43 15.16 -0.76 -0.96
CA LEU A 43 14.82 -1.59 -2.12
C LEU A 43 13.33 -1.50 -2.46
N VAL A 44 12.43 -1.67 -1.48
CA VAL A 44 10.98 -1.56 -1.69
C VAL A 44 10.61 -0.16 -2.14
N GLY A 45 11.14 0.88 -1.49
CA GLY A 45 10.88 2.27 -1.85
C GLY A 45 11.32 2.60 -3.28
N SER A 46 12.49 2.12 -3.69
CA SER A 46 12.98 2.31 -5.06
C SER A 46 12.12 1.57 -6.09
N ALA A 47 11.68 0.34 -5.78
CA ALA A 47 10.75 -0.39 -6.63
C ALA A 47 9.40 0.33 -6.76
N MET A 48 8.86 0.86 -5.66
CA MET A 48 7.63 1.67 -5.67
C MET A 48 7.78 2.95 -6.51
N ALA A 49 8.91 3.64 -6.39
CA ALA A 49 9.21 4.83 -7.19
C ALA A 49 9.29 4.50 -8.69
N ALA A 50 9.89 3.36 -9.04
CA ALA A 50 9.92 2.89 -10.43
C ALA A 50 8.52 2.61 -10.99
N GLU A 51 7.61 1.99 -10.21
CA GLU A 51 6.22 1.81 -10.61
C GLU A 51 5.48 3.13 -10.80
N ALA A 52 5.70 4.11 -9.91
CA ALA A 52 5.12 5.45 -10.05
C ALA A 52 5.58 6.12 -11.36
N LEU A 53 6.88 6.04 -11.68
CA LEU A 53 7.43 6.58 -12.93
C LEU A 53 6.84 5.90 -14.17
N LYS A 54 6.66 4.57 -14.15
CA LYS A 54 5.99 3.86 -15.26
C LYS A 54 4.59 4.37 -15.52
N ILE A 55 3.84 4.66 -14.46
CA ILE A 55 2.48 5.20 -14.55
C ILE A 55 2.51 6.63 -15.11
N LEU A 56 3.32 7.51 -14.51
CA LEU A 56 3.38 8.93 -14.88
C LEU A 56 3.89 9.16 -16.31
N LEU A 57 4.81 8.32 -16.78
CA LEU A 57 5.41 8.42 -18.11
C LEU A 57 4.68 7.54 -19.14
N GLU A 58 3.67 6.78 -18.72
CA GLU A 58 2.92 5.84 -19.55
C GLU A 58 3.79 4.79 -20.29
N VAL A 59 4.87 4.34 -19.62
CA VAL A 59 5.85 3.39 -20.15
C VAL A 59 5.83 2.05 -19.44
N GLY A 60 6.21 0.99 -20.17
CA GLY A 60 6.29 -0.37 -19.63
C GLY A 60 4.93 -0.92 -19.20
N GLU A 61 4.92 -1.89 -18.30
CA GLU A 61 3.69 -2.47 -17.73
C GLU A 61 3.71 -2.31 -16.20
N PRO A 62 2.87 -1.46 -15.59
CA PRO A 62 2.77 -1.34 -14.14
C PRO A 62 2.27 -2.62 -13.46
N LEU A 63 2.64 -2.82 -12.20
CA LEU A 63 2.29 -4.00 -11.39
C LEU A 63 0.83 -4.02 -10.89
N PHE A 64 -0.11 -3.42 -11.62
CA PHE A 64 -1.52 -3.45 -11.24
C PHE A 64 -2.05 -4.90 -11.11
N GLY A 65 -2.82 -5.16 -10.06
CA GLY A 65 -3.37 -6.49 -9.77
C GLY A 65 -2.33 -7.54 -9.37
N HIS A 66 -1.13 -7.12 -8.95
CA HIS A 66 -0.10 -8.03 -8.47
C HIS A 66 0.48 -7.57 -7.13
N LEU A 67 0.67 -8.51 -6.22
CA LEU A 67 1.51 -8.32 -5.04
C LEU A 67 2.93 -8.75 -5.41
N LEU A 68 3.88 -7.81 -5.32
CA LEU A 68 5.30 -8.13 -5.44
C LEU A 68 5.85 -8.44 -4.04
N GLN A 69 6.33 -9.67 -3.88
CA GLN A 69 7.04 -10.11 -2.69
C GLN A 69 8.52 -10.23 -3.02
N PHE A 70 9.36 -9.69 -2.16
CA PHE A 70 10.81 -9.88 -2.22
C PHE A 70 11.27 -10.61 -0.96
N ASP A 71 11.93 -11.75 -1.15
CA ASP A 71 12.60 -12.49 -0.09
C ASP A 71 14.08 -12.11 -0.12
N MET A 72 14.55 -11.42 0.92
CA MET A 72 15.95 -11.00 1.03
C MET A 72 16.92 -12.15 1.31
N LEU A 73 16.48 -13.18 2.05
CA LEU A 73 17.35 -14.29 2.42
C LEU A 73 17.67 -15.13 1.20
N GLU A 74 16.65 -15.38 0.37
CA GLU A 74 16.77 -16.12 -0.88
C GLU A 74 17.09 -15.22 -2.09
N SER A 75 17.11 -13.89 -1.90
CA SER A 75 17.30 -12.88 -2.94
C SER A 75 16.38 -13.10 -4.16
N SER A 76 15.10 -13.39 -3.90
CA SER A 76 14.14 -13.79 -4.93
C SER A 76 12.90 -12.90 -4.96
N PHE A 77 12.34 -12.74 -6.17
CA PHE A 77 11.09 -12.01 -6.39
C PHE A 77 9.97 -12.96 -6.74
N ARG A 78 8.81 -12.77 -6.11
CA ARG A 78 7.58 -13.47 -6.44
C ARG A 78 6.49 -12.47 -6.79
N ARG A 79 5.95 -12.59 -8.00
CA ARG A 79 4.80 -11.80 -8.45
C ARG A 79 3.54 -12.64 -8.27
N ILE A 80 2.66 -12.20 -7.38
CA ILE A 80 1.44 -12.93 -7.01
C ILE A 80 0.25 -12.19 -7.63
N PRO A 81 -0.44 -12.74 -8.65
CA PRO A 81 -1.61 -12.11 -9.23
C PRO A 81 -2.80 -12.17 -8.28
N PHE A 82 -3.62 -11.12 -8.26
CA PHE A 82 -4.90 -11.09 -7.56
C PHE A 82 -5.91 -10.26 -8.35
N SER A 83 -7.19 -10.54 -8.17
CA SER A 83 -8.28 -9.94 -8.94
C SER A 83 -9.25 -9.20 -8.04
N ARG A 84 -10.09 -8.35 -8.64
CA ARG A 84 -11.18 -7.69 -7.91
C ARG A 84 -12.11 -8.75 -7.35
N ASP A 85 -12.46 -8.59 -6.09
CA ASP A 85 -13.50 -9.37 -5.43
C ASP A 85 -14.83 -8.60 -5.49
N ALA A 86 -15.88 -9.22 -6.04
CA ALA A 86 -17.22 -8.65 -6.11
C ALA A 86 -17.83 -8.41 -4.72
N SER A 87 -17.39 -9.17 -3.72
CA SER A 87 -17.77 -9.03 -2.31
C SER A 87 -16.87 -8.10 -1.51
N CYS A 88 -15.88 -7.43 -2.15
CA CYS A 88 -14.96 -6.53 -1.47
C CYS A 88 -15.73 -5.42 -0.73
N PRO A 89 -15.48 -5.21 0.57
CA PRO A 89 -16.25 -4.23 1.36
C PRO A 89 -15.97 -2.77 0.95
N LEU A 90 -14.97 -2.51 0.10
CA LEU A 90 -14.63 -1.17 -0.39
C LEU A 90 -15.01 -0.95 -1.87
N CYS A 91 -14.60 -1.84 -2.79
CA CYS A 91 -14.82 -1.66 -4.23
C CYS A 91 -15.71 -2.73 -4.87
N GLY A 92 -16.37 -3.57 -4.05
CA GLY A 92 -17.31 -4.60 -4.49
C GLY A 92 -18.64 -4.01 -4.98
N ASP A 93 -19.60 -4.89 -5.29
CA ASP A 93 -20.88 -4.48 -5.87
C ASP A 93 -21.84 -3.90 -4.81
N GLN A 94 -21.59 -4.20 -3.53
CA GLN A 94 -22.31 -3.68 -2.36
C GLN A 94 -21.31 -3.26 -1.27
N PRO A 95 -20.63 -2.10 -1.42
CA PRO A 95 -19.59 -1.68 -0.49
C PRO A 95 -20.18 -1.31 0.89
N SER A 96 -19.48 -1.72 1.95
CA SER A 96 -19.83 -1.42 3.34
C SER A 96 -18.89 -0.40 4.00
N ILE A 97 -17.69 -0.20 3.44
CA ILE A 97 -16.75 0.85 3.84
C ILE A 97 -17.05 2.09 3.00
N THR A 98 -17.63 3.11 3.63
CA THR A 98 -18.04 4.36 2.97
C THR A 98 -17.34 5.61 3.52
N SER A 99 -16.60 5.48 4.62
CA SER A 99 -15.82 6.54 5.22
C SER A 99 -14.50 6.01 5.77
N LEU A 100 -13.51 6.89 5.87
CA LEU A 100 -12.31 6.62 6.66
C LEU A 100 -12.69 6.59 8.15
N ARG A 101 -12.09 5.66 8.89
CA ARG A 101 -12.17 5.64 10.35
C ARG A 101 -10.77 6.00 10.83
N GLU A 102 -10.69 6.94 11.76
CA GLU A 102 -9.44 7.21 12.46
C GLU A 102 -9.13 6.00 13.33
N GLU A 103 -8.06 5.29 12.99
CA GLU A 103 -7.49 4.28 13.86
C GLU A 103 -6.87 5.05 15.03
N GLN A 104 -7.30 4.77 16.26
CA GLN A 104 -6.77 5.46 17.44
C GLN A 104 -5.28 5.15 17.58
N LEU A 105 -4.46 6.09 17.10
CA LEU A 105 -3.04 6.13 17.39
C LEU A 105 -2.86 6.28 18.91
N PRO A 106 -1.89 5.58 19.52
CA PRO A 106 -1.55 5.83 20.91
C PRO A 106 -1.20 7.31 21.10
N ALA A 107 -1.63 7.87 22.24
CA ALA A 107 -1.59 9.32 22.48
C ALA A 107 -0.20 9.97 22.29
N GLU A 108 0.86 9.21 22.54
CA GLU A 108 2.25 9.61 22.37
C GLU A 108 2.65 9.84 20.90
N GLU A 109 2.09 9.08 19.95
CA GLU A 109 2.30 9.31 18.52
C GLU A 109 1.51 10.52 18.01
N ILE A 110 0.30 10.75 18.53
CA ILE A 110 -0.48 11.96 18.20
C ILE A 110 0.27 13.21 18.65
N GLU A 111 0.83 13.19 19.87
CA GLU A 111 1.59 14.33 20.40
C GLU A 111 2.89 14.58 19.61
N PHE A 112 3.53 13.52 19.12
CA PHE A 112 4.68 13.66 18.21
C PHE A 112 4.27 14.29 16.87
N LEU A 113 3.18 13.82 16.26
CA LEU A 113 2.68 14.34 14.99
C LEU A 113 2.23 15.81 15.09
N ASP A 114 1.60 16.21 16.20
CA ASP A 114 1.20 17.60 16.46
C ASP A 114 2.41 18.55 16.60
N ARG A 115 3.59 18.03 16.95
CA ARG A 115 4.84 18.79 17.05
C ARG A 115 5.58 18.90 15.71
N LEU A 116 5.20 18.12 14.70
CA LEU A 116 5.78 18.26 13.37
C LEU A 116 5.27 19.56 12.73
N PRO A 117 6.16 20.38 12.12
CA PRO A 117 5.71 21.54 11.36
C PRO A 117 4.81 21.06 10.23
N ARG A 118 3.59 21.59 10.17
CA ARG A 118 2.66 21.24 9.10
C ARG A 118 3.22 21.70 7.76
N GLN A 119 2.89 21.03 6.66
CA GLN A 119 3.43 21.36 5.34
C GLN A 119 3.12 22.81 4.89
N ASP A 120 2.04 23.41 5.40
CA ASP A 120 1.69 24.82 5.21
C ASP A 120 2.53 25.81 6.05
N GLN A 121 3.41 25.30 6.91
CA GLN A 121 4.29 26.08 7.80
C GLN A 121 5.77 26.01 7.40
N LEU A 122 6.13 25.24 6.35
CA LEU A 122 7.47 25.27 5.79
C LEU A 122 7.63 26.44 4.80
N PRO A 123 8.81 27.09 4.75
CA PRO A 123 9.08 28.25 3.90
C PRO A 123 9.11 27.95 2.40
#